data_AF-A0A6D2K526-F1
#
_entry.id   AF-A0A6D2K526-F1
#
_cell.length_a   1.000
_cell.length_b   1.000
_cell.length_c   1.000
_cell.angle_alpha   90.00
_cell.angle_beta   90.00
_cell.angle_gamma   90.00
#
_symmetry.space_group_name_H-M   'P 1'
#
loop_
_entity.id
_entity.type
_entity.pdbx_description
1 polymer ?
#
loop_
_entity_poly.entity_id
_entity_poly.type
_entity_poly.pdbx_seq_one_letter_code
_entity_poly.pdbx_strand_id
1 'polypeptide(L)'
;MEMEEEKDLPLLLGTPFLSTVGASIDFHKQEVILHKVNSLVSYRLQPRGSDFCATIDSTNLSSKSHGATKVVKERVDKEPRVGRIRFDERTKD
;
A
#
# COMPACT_ATOMS: atom_id res chain seq x y z
N MET A 1 39.41 -4.06 19.94
CA MET A 1 38.88 -4.68 18.71
C MET A 1 38.42 -3.55 17.83
N GLU A 2 38.95 -3.46 16.62
CA GLU A 2 38.44 -2.57 15.57
C GLU A 2 37.27 -3.32 14.89
N MET A 3 36.10 -2.69 14.77
CA MET A 3 35.00 -3.24 14.00
C MET A 3 35.13 -2.72 12.57
N GLU A 4 35.14 -3.62 11.58
CA GLU A 4 35.03 -3.23 10.17
C GLU A 4 33.65 -2.58 9.91
N GLU A 5 33.60 -1.58 9.05
CA GLU A 5 32.34 -0.96 8.66
C GLU A 5 31.39 -1.98 8.03
N GLU A 6 30.15 -1.99 8.51
CA GLU A 6 29.10 -2.84 7.99
C GLU A 6 28.72 -2.37 6.57
N LYS A 7 28.70 -3.31 5.62
CA LYS A 7 28.33 -3.00 4.24
C LYS A 7 26.82 -2.80 4.16
N ASP A 8 26.38 -1.78 3.41
CA ASP A 8 24.97 -1.58 3.06
C ASP A 8 24.46 -2.76 2.22
N LEU A 9 23.85 -3.74 2.89
CA LEU A 9 23.29 -4.93 2.27
C LEU A 9 21.76 -4.81 2.18
N PRO A 10 21.16 -5.13 1.02
CA PRO A 10 19.71 -5.05 0.87
C PRO A 10 19.02 -6.12 1.72
N LEU A 11 17.84 -5.76 2.25
CA LEU A 11 16.99 -6.70 2.96
C LEU A 11 16.32 -7.67 1.99
N LEU A 12 16.39 -8.97 2.29
CA LEU A 12 15.69 -10.00 1.52
C LEU A 12 14.31 -10.29 2.12
N LEU A 13 13.26 -9.88 1.41
CA LEU A 13 11.88 -10.07 1.83
C LEU A 13 11.27 -11.30 1.15
N GLY A 14 11.18 -12.40 1.90
CA GLY A 14 10.62 -13.65 1.41
C GLY A 14 9.09 -13.68 1.36
N THR A 15 8.54 -14.79 0.84
CA THR A 15 7.09 -15.02 0.75
C THR A 15 6.33 -14.92 2.08
N PRO A 16 6.89 -15.28 3.27
CA PRO A 16 6.17 -15.08 4.53
C PRO A 16 5.89 -13.60 4.82
N PHE A 17 6.88 -12.73 4.58
CA PHE A 17 6.71 -11.29 4.74
C PHE A 17 5.69 -10.74 3.75
N LEU A 18 5.86 -11.07 2.46
CA LEU A 18 4.97 -10.60 1.38
C LEU A 18 3.51 -11.00 1.62
N SER A 19 3.26 -12.21 2.12
CA SER A 19 1.92 -12.67 2.49
C SER A 19 1.35 -11.89 3.68
N THR A 20 2.19 -11.62 4.68
CA THR A 20 1.80 -10.89 5.89
C THR A 20 1.33 -9.48 5.56
N VAL A 21 2.08 -8.74 4.74
CA VAL A 21 1.78 -7.35 4.38
C VAL A 21 0.72 -7.21 3.27
N GLY A 22 0.24 -8.33 2.72
CA GLY A 22 -0.68 -8.34 1.58
C GLY A 22 -0.04 -7.68 0.36
N ALA A 23 1.12 -8.19 -0.07
CA ALA A 23 1.81 -7.69 -1.25
C ALA A 23 1.07 -8.12 -2.54
N SER A 24 0.82 -7.16 -3.42
CA SER A 24 0.35 -7.38 -4.79
C SER A 24 1.47 -7.01 -5.76
N ILE A 25 1.80 -7.92 -6.69
CA ILE A 25 2.92 -7.78 -7.62
C ILE A 25 2.35 -7.78 -9.06
N ASP A 26 2.51 -6.66 -9.77
CA ASP A 26 2.15 -6.53 -11.19
C ASP A 26 3.44 -6.58 -12.04
N PHE A 27 3.69 -7.74 -12.66
CA PHE A 27 4.88 -7.95 -13.49
C PHE A 27 4.86 -7.19 -14.81
N HIS A 28 3.67 -6.85 -15.32
CA HIS A 28 3.55 -6.07 -16.55
C HIS A 28 3.90 -4.60 -16.31
N LYS A 29 3.44 -4.04 -15.18
CA LYS A 29 3.76 -2.67 -14.76
C LYS A 29 5.08 -2.55 -14.00
N GLN A 30 5.66 -3.67 -13.57
CA GLN A 30 6.82 -3.71 -12.70
C GLN A 30 6.58 -2.93 -11.41
N GLU A 31 5.42 -3.16 -10.77
CA GLU A 31 5.01 -2.46 -9.55
C GLU A 31 4.64 -3.45 -8.44
N VAL A 32 4.95 -3.08 -7.19
CA VAL A 32 4.48 -3.77 -5.98
C VAL A 32 3.71 -2.79 -5.11
N ILE A 33 2.58 -3.24 -4.57
CA ILE A 33 1.80 -2.51 -3.58
C ILE A 33 1.74 -3.35 -2.30
N LEU A 34 2.06 -2.74 -1.16
CA LEU A 34 1.98 -3.38 0.16
C LEU A 34 0.70 -2.93 0.85
N HIS A 35 -0.41 -3.63 0.58
CA HIS A 35 -1.75 -3.13 0.90
C HIS A 35 -1.99 -2.87 2.40
N LYS A 36 -1.39 -3.66 3.29
CA LYS A 36 -1.54 -3.49 4.74
C LYS A 36 -0.54 -2.48 5.35
N VAL A 37 0.41 -1.99 4.56
CA VAL A 37 1.36 -0.94 4.98
C VAL A 37 0.87 0.42 4.51
N ASN A 38 0.72 0.59 3.19
CA ASN A 38 0.13 1.76 2.57
C ASN A 38 -0.33 1.40 1.15
N SER A 39 -1.64 1.36 0.94
CA SER A 39 -2.24 0.94 -0.33
C SER A 39 -2.16 1.98 -1.46
N LEU A 40 -1.77 3.22 -1.15
CA LEU A 40 -1.64 4.31 -2.12
C LEU A 40 -0.21 4.43 -2.70
N VAL A 41 0.74 3.73 -2.08
CA VAL A 41 2.14 3.75 -2.45
C VAL A 41 2.45 2.50 -3.26
N SER A 42 3.02 2.71 -4.44
CA SER A 42 3.57 1.64 -5.26
C SER A 42 5.09 1.78 -5.37
N TYR A 43 5.76 0.63 -5.32
CA TYR A 43 7.20 0.50 -5.43
C TYR A 43 7.53 -0.07 -6.80
N ARG A 44 8.45 0.58 -7.51
CA ARG A 44 8.91 0.08 -8.81
C ARG A 44 9.85 -1.10 -8.61
N LEU A 45 9.54 -2.21 -9.27
CA LEU A 45 10.40 -3.38 -9.35
C LEU A 45 11.56 -3.11 -10.30
N GLN A 46 12.76 -3.48 -9.86
CA GLN A 46 13.93 -3.65 -10.70
C GLN A 46 14.17 -5.16 -10.82
N PRO A 47 13.74 -5.79 -11.93
CA PRO A 47 14.02 -7.20 -12.17
C PRO A 47 15.52 -7.42 -12.16
N ARG A 48 15.99 -8.35 -11.33
CA ARG A 48 17.33 -8.89 -11.47
C ARG A 48 17.27 -9.90 -12.62
N GLY A 49 18.40 -10.24 -13.25
CA GLY A 49 18.46 -11.23 -14.35
C GLY A 49 18.03 -12.66 -13.96
N SER A 50 17.43 -12.83 -12.78
CA SER A 50 16.88 -14.06 -12.22
C SER A 50 15.37 -13.90 -12.02
N ASP A 51 14.59 -14.88 -12.44
CA ASP A 51 13.12 -14.81 -12.45
C ASP A 51 12.47 -14.85 -11.05
N PHE A 52 13.24 -15.09 -10.00
CA PHE A 52 12.73 -15.30 -8.63
C PHE A 52 12.95 -14.13 -7.67
N CYS A 53 13.68 -13.08 -8.06
CA CYS A 53 13.90 -11.92 -7.19
C CYS A 53 13.93 -10.59 -7.95
N ALA A 54 13.52 -9.53 -7.26
CA ALA A 54 13.56 -8.16 -7.75
C ALA A 54 13.88 -7.21 -6.60
N THR A 55 14.47 -6.05 -6.93
CA THR A 55 14.77 -5.00 -5.96
C THR A 55 13.70 -3.93 -5.99
N ILE A 56 13.36 -3.37 -4.83
CA ILE A 56 12.54 -2.17 -4.71
C ILE A 56 13.33 -1.11 -3.93
N ASP A 57 13.23 0.14 -4.36
CA ASP A 57 13.84 1.27 -3.67
C ASP A 57 12.77 2.16 -3.05
N SER A 58 12.96 2.54 -1.79
CA SER A 58 12.03 3.44 -1.07
C SER A 58 12.05 4.88 -1.59
N THR A 59 13.00 5.24 -2.45
CA THR A 59 13.17 6.59 -3.00
C THR A 59 12.39 6.82 -4.30
N ASN A 60 12.06 5.75 -5.04
CA ASN A 60 11.32 5.80 -6.29
C ASN A 60 9.85 5.43 -6.09
N LEU A 61 9.16 6.19 -5.24
CA LEU A 61 7.74 5.96 -4.95
C LEU A 61 6.87 6.58 -6.06
N SER A 62 6.04 5.76 -6.67
CA SER A 62 4.93 6.24 -7.49
C SER A 62 3.70 6.34 -6.59
N SER A 63 3.21 7.57 -6.39
CA SER A 63 1.98 7.84 -5.67
C SER A 63 0.88 8.16 -6.67
N LYS A 64 -0.24 7.42 -6.59
CA LYS A 64 -1.45 7.84 -7.30
C LYS A 64 -2.10 8.96 -6.50
N SER A 65 -2.05 10.17 -7.02
CA SER A 65 -2.94 11.24 -6.56
C SER A 65 -4.36 10.90 -7.03
N HIS A 66 -5.31 10.87 -6.11
CA HIS A 66 -6.72 10.85 -6.48
C HIS A 66 -7.04 12.17 -7.17
N GLY A 67 -7.22 12.13 -8.50
CA GLY A 67 -7.73 13.25 -9.26
C GLY A 67 -9.03 13.74 -8.63
N ALA A 68 -9.03 15.01 -8.25
CA ALA A 68 -10.16 15.71 -7.67
C ALA A 68 -11.40 15.58 -8.58
N THR A 69 -12.41 14.83 -8.12
CA THR A 69 -13.78 15.05 -8.58
C THR A 69 -14.15 16.48 -8.17
N LYS A 70 -14.45 17.32 -9.16
CA LYS A 70 -14.80 18.74 -8.96
C LYS A 70 -15.99 18.85 -8.00
N VAL A 71 -15.75 19.29 -6.77
CA VAL A 71 -16.80 19.81 -5.90
C VAL A 71 -16.94 21.29 -6.23
N VAL A 72 -17.98 21.61 -7.01
CA VAL A 72 -18.49 22.98 -7.13
C VAL A 72 -18.87 23.45 -5.73
N LYS A 73 -18.27 24.56 -5.32
CA LYS A 73 -18.46 25.21 -4.03
C LYS A 73 -19.86 25.82 -3.96
N GLU A 74 -20.83 25.07 -3.45
CA GLU A 74 -22.05 25.66 -2.90
C GLU A 74 -21.93 25.71 -1.38
N ARG A 75 -22.04 26.92 -0.83
CA ARG A 75 -21.96 27.20 0.59
C ARG A 75 -23.36 27.07 1.17
N VAL A 76 -23.61 26.14 2.08
CA VAL A 76 -24.77 26.18 2.98
C VAL A 76 -24.36 25.66 4.36
N ASP A 77 -24.35 26.58 5.32
CA ASP A 77 -24.26 26.33 6.76
C ASP A 77 -25.43 25.47 7.28
N LYS A 78 -25.15 24.42 8.09
CA LYS A 78 -25.77 24.13 9.41
C LYS A 78 -25.56 22.68 9.91
N GLU A 79 -24.83 22.59 11.03
CA GLU A 79 -24.91 21.72 12.24
C GLU A 79 -25.31 20.20 12.19
N PRO A 80 -24.63 19.30 12.93
CA PRO A 80 -24.83 17.85 12.82
C PRO A 80 -25.92 17.32 13.76
N ARG A 81 -26.70 16.32 13.29
CA ARG A 81 -27.59 15.54 14.16
C ARG A 81 -27.29 14.05 14.05
N VAL A 82 -26.81 13.51 15.16
CA VAL A 82 -26.55 12.10 15.47
C VAL A 82 -27.81 11.26 15.24
N GLY A 83 -27.70 10.19 14.45
CA GLY A 83 -28.77 9.21 14.23
C GLY A 83 -28.24 7.78 14.34
N ARG A 84 -28.56 7.11 15.45
CA ARG A 84 -28.23 5.71 15.75
C ARG A 84 -28.88 4.76 14.73
N ILE A 85 -28.12 3.82 14.16
CA ILE A 85 -28.69 2.73 13.35
C ILE A 85 -28.83 1.50 14.26
N ARG A 86 -30.06 0.98 14.34
CA ARG A 86 -30.42 -0.26 15.05
C ARG A 86 -30.14 -1.44 14.12
N PHE A 87 -29.49 -2.49 14.64
CA PHE A 87 -29.40 -3.79 13.96
C PHE A 87 -30.70 -4.56 14.18
N ASP A 88 -31.29 -5.05 13.10
CA ASP A 88 -32.40 -6.01 13.16
C ASP A 88 -31.92 -7.33 12.56
N GLU A 89 -31.62 -8.26 13.45
CA GLU A 89 -31.23 -9.64 13.18
C GLU A 89 -32.51 -10.45 12.95
N ARG A 90 -32.73 -10.93 11.72
CA ARG A 90 -33.81 -11.89 11.42
C ARG A 90 -33.22 -13.22 10.99
N THR A 91 -33.09 -14.10 11.98
CA THR A 91 -33.19 -15.55 11.85
C THR A 91 -34.65 -15.95 11.63
N LYS A 92 -34.91 -16.83 10.66
CA LYS A 92 -36.04 -17.79 10.60
C LYS A 92 -35.59 -18.94 9.69
N ASP A 93 -35.32 -20.10 10.28
CA ASP A 93 -36.18 -21.28 10.39
C ASP A 93 -35.91 -22.26 9.23
#